data_AF-A0A086MK96-F1
#
_entry.id   AF-A0A086MK96-F1
#
_cell.length_a   1.000
_cell.length_b   1.000
_cell.length_c   1.000
_cell.angle_alpha   90.00
_cell.angle_beta   90.00
_cell.angle_gamma   90.00
#
_symmetry.space_group_name_H-M   'P 1'
#
loop_
_entity.id
_entity.type
_entity.pdbx_description
1 polymer ?
#
loop_
_entity_poly.entity_id
_entity_poly.type
_entity_poly.pdbx_seq_one_letter_code
_entity_poly.pdbx_strand_id
1 'polypeptide(L)'
;MADNPGKQTPPAKPRRDDLDKAREAYLLEHTPGLKEHDAAQHRAFLQIEEDALARHPDPTPDNIAAAEAAEAALPSRKRTEIQLRRSFESLAVHLPKDARRKRKSFVQRGQRAWNRANPTPLTSELERTLTVAFMKAHGH
;
A
#
# COMPACT_ATOMS: atom_id res chain seq x y z
N MET A 1 -3.28 -58.59 7.69
CA MET A 1 -2.32 -57.52 8.05
C MET A 1 -2.02 -56.77 6.76
N ALA A 2 -2.43 -55.50 6.67
CA ALA A 2 -2.32 -54.69 5.46
C ALA A 2 -1.12 -53.74 5.60
N ASP A 3 -0.13 -53.89 4.71
CA ASP A 3 1.01 -52.99 4.64
C ASP A 3 0.63 -51.75 3.80
N ASN A 4 0.62 -50.59 4.45
CA ASN A 4 0.43 -49.29 3.80
C ASN A 4 1.74 -48.81 3.18
N PRO A 5 1.81 -48.43 1.89
CA PRO A 5 2.96 -47.73 1.35
C PRO A 5 2.97 -46.28 1.84
N GLY A 6 3.98 -45.96 2.62
CA GLY A 6 4.21 -44.64 3.22
C GLY A 6 4.25 -43.52 2.19
N LYS A 7 3.39 -42.54 2.45
CA LYS A 7 3.37 -41.13 1.99
C LYS A 7 4.72 -40.65 1.42
N GLN A 8 4.73 -40.37 0.11
CA GLN A 8 5.81 -39.61 -0.53
C GLN A 8 5.87 -38.20 0.06
N THR A 9 6.96 -37.88 0.75
CA THR A 9 7.29 -36.52 1.19
C THR A 9 7.49 -35.63 -0.05
N PRO A 10 6.78 -34.48 -0.17
CA PRO A 10 7.04 -33.55 -1.27
C PRO A 10 8.46 -32.99 -1.13
N PRO A 11 9.25 -32.93 -2.22
CA PRO A 11 10.63 -32.46 -2.14
C PRO A 11 10.68 -31.00 -1.70
N ALA A 12 11.67 -30.70 -0.85
CA ALA A 12 11.90 -29.40 -0.27
C ALA A 12 12.01 -28.31 -1.35
N LYS A 13 11.25 -27.21 -1.16
CA LYS A 13 11.21 -26.01 -2.00
C LYS A 13 12.57 -25.50 -2.57
N PRO A 14 13.71 -25.49 -1.85
CA PRO A 14 14.96 -24.95 -2.40
C PRO A 14 15.44 -25.61 -3.70
N ARG A 15 15.09 -26.89 -3.95
CA ARG A 15 15.52 -27.57 -5.18
C ARG A 15 14.78 -27.10 -6.45
N ARG A 16 13.59 -26.50 -6.31
CA ARG A 16 12.80 -26.06 -7.48
C ARG A 16 13.38 -24.77 -8.06
N ASP A 17 13.69 -23.80 -7.20
CA ASP A 17 14.24 -22.51 -7.63
C ASP A 17 15.59 -22.67 -8.34
N ASP A 18 16.42 -23.63 -7.91
CA ASP A 18 17.70 -23.93 -8.58
C ASP A 18 17.52 -24.63 -9.93
N LEU A 19 16.51 -25.52 -10.03
CA LEU A 19 16.14 -26.19 -11.28
C LEU A 19 15.54 -25.21 -12.29
N ASP A 20 14.71 -24.28 -11.82
CA ASP A 20 14.08 -23.26 -12.66
C ASP A 20 15.14 -22.30 -13.21
N LYS A 21 16.08 -21.85 -12.38
CA LYS A 21 17.25 -21.06 -12.83
C LYS A 21 18.11 -21.80 -13.86
N ALA A 22 18.40 -23.08 -13.63
CA ALA A 22 19.19 -23.87 -14.56
C ALA A 22 18.48 -24.07 -15.92
N ARG A 23 17.16 -24.21 -15.88
CA ARG A 23 16.31 -24.34 -17.07
C ARG A 23 16.21 -23.02 -17.85
N GLU A 24 16.06 -21.91 -17.16
CA GLU A 24 16.08 -20.57 -17.75
C GLU A 24 17.41 -20.29 -18.44
N ALA A 25 18.53 -20.56 -17.77
CA ALA A 25 19.87 -20.43 -18.36
C ALA A 25 20.02 -21.30 -19.62
N TYR A 26 19.61 -22.57 -19.56
CA TYR A 26 19.64 -23.47 -20.71
C TYR A 26 18.82 -22.92 -21.88
N LEU A 27 17.62 -22.41 -21.65
CA LEU A 27 16.78 -21.85 -22.70
C LEU A 27 17.40 -20.60 -23.32
N LEU A 28 17.93 -19.68 -22.52
CA LEU A 28 18.68 -18.52 -23.01
C LEU A 28 19.86 -18.95 -23.90
N GLU A 29 20.62 -19.98 -23.52
CA GLU A 29 21.77 -20.43 -24.30
C GLU A 29 21.43 -21.13 -25.61
N HIS A 30 20.32 -21.87 -25.65
CA HIS A 30 20.01 -22.78 -26.75
C HIS A 30 18.90 -22.27 -27.69
N THR A 31 18.30 -21.11 -27.40
CA THR A 31 17.34 -20.48 -28.31
C THR A 31 17.98 -19.28 -29.05
N PRO A 32 18.08 -19.35 -30.39
CA PRO A 32 18.64 -18.26 -31.18
C PRO A 32 17.85 -16.96 -30.97
N GLY A 33 18.56 -15.85 -30.70
CA GLY A 33 17.96 -14.53 -30.54
C GLY A 33 17.33 -14.23 -29.17
N LEU A 34 17.13 -15.23 -28.30
CA LEU A 34 16.53 -14.99 -26.98
C LEU A 34 17.47 -14.21 -26.04
N LYS A 35 18.79 -14.50 -26.07
CA LYS A 35 19.82 -13.73 -25.36
C LYS A 35 19.85 -12.26 -25.79
N GLU A 36 19.75 -12.01 -27.09
CA GLU A 36 19.76 -10.65 -27.65
C GLU A 36 18.48 -9.89 -27.30
N HIS A 37 17.34 -10.57 -27.33
CA HIS A 37 16.06 -10.01 -26.93
C HIS A 37 16.02 -9.67 -25.43
N ASP A 38 16.48 -10.58 -24.56
CA ASP A 38 16.52 -10.35 -23.12
C ASP A 38 17.48 -9.18 -22.76
N ALA A 39 18.65 -9.15 -23.39
CA ALA A 39 19.58 -8.03 -23.27
C ALA A 39 18.98 -6.70 -23.78
N ALA A 40 18.22 -6.72 -24.88
CA ALA A 40 17.53 -5.54 -25.41
C ALA A 40 16.40 -5.07 -24.48
N GLN A 41 15.63 -5.99 -23.91
CA GLN A 41 14.59 -5.68 -22.92
C GLN A 41 15.19 -5.05 -21.66
N HIS A 42 16.28 -5.62 -21.14
CA HIS A 42 16.96 -5.07 -19.98
C HIS A 42 17.49 -3.66 -20.26
N ARG A 43 18.11 -3.44 -21.43
CA ARG A 43 18.58 -2.10 -21.83
C ARG A 43 17.43 -1.10 -21.95
N ALA A 44 16.32 -1.50 -22.55
CA ALA A 44 15.14 -0.65 -22.66
C ALA A 44 14.57 -0.28 -21.28
N PHE A 45 14.57 -1.22 -20.33
CA PHE A 45 14.09 -0.95 -18.97
C PHE A 45 14.98 0.07 -18.24
N LEU A 46 16.31 -0.10 -18.31
CA LEU A 46 17.26 0.87 -17.74
C LEU A 46 17.08 2.26 -18.34
N GLN A 47 16.88 2.33 -19.64
CA GLN A 47 16.70 3.60 -20.33
C GLN A 47 15.40 4.31 -19.91
N ILE A 48 14.32 3.56 -19.68
CA ILE A 48 13.06 4.10 -19.16
C ILE A 48 13.25 4.63 -17.73
N GLU A 49 14.02 3.93 -16.90
CA GLU A 49 14.29 4.32 -15.51
C GLU A 49 15.14 5.60 -15.46
N GLU A 50 16.22 5.68 -16.24
CA GLU A 50 17.04 6.89 -16.37
C GLU A 50 16.22 8.08 -16.89
N ASP A 51 15.42 7.87 -17.92
CA ASP A 51 14.52 8.88 -18.47
C ASP A 51 13.49 9.38 -17.44
N ALA A 52 12.99 8.47 -16.60
CA ALA A 52 12.03 8.80 -15.55
C ALA A 52 12.71 9.64 -14.46
N LEU A 53 13.91 9.26 -14.02
CA LEU A 53 14.70 10.01 -13.04
C LEU A 53 15.13 11.38 -13.57
N ALA A 54 15.47 11.48 -14.86
CA ALA A 54 15.82 12.75 -15.49
C ALA A 54 14.63 13.73 -15.54
N ARG A 55 13.42 13.21 -15.81
CA ARG A 55 12.19 14.01 -15.84
C ARG A 55 11.64 14.31 -14.45
N HIS A 56 11.81 13.38 -13.52
CA HIS A 56 11.27 13.43 -12.17
C HIS A 56 12.37 13.03 -11.18
N PRO A 57 13.33 13.94 -10.91
CA PRO A 57 14.39 13.64 -9.96
C PRO A 57 13.78 13.43 -8.57
N ASP A 58 14.41 12.53 -7.82
CA ASP A 58 14.01 12.29 -6.43
C ASP A 58 14.04 13.60 -5.62
N PRO A 59 13.07 13.79 -4.71
CA PRO A 59 13.01 14.99 -3.91
C PRO A 59 14.26 15.09 -3.04
N THR A 60 14.97 16.21 -3.13
CA THR A 60 16.09 16.51 -2.24
C THR A 60 15.61 16.68 -0.79
N PRO A 61 16.49 16.53 0.22
CA PRO A 61 16.14 16.80 1.60
C PRO A 61 15.53 18.19 1.81
N ASP A 62 16.00 19.19 1.06
CA ASP A 62 15.45 20.55 1.10
C ASP A 62 14.04 20.62 0.51
N ASN A 63 13.75 19.86 -0.56
CA ASN A 63 12.40 19.76 -1.11
C ASN A 63 11.43 19.11 -0.10
N ILE A 64 11.91 18.11 0.64
CA ILE A 64 11.15 17.44 1.71
C ILE A 64 10.90 18.43 2.85
N ALA A 65 11.93 19.12 3.33
CA ALA A 65 11.82 20.11 4.40
C ALA A 65 10.88 21.27 4.01
N ALA A 66 10.94 21.74 2.76
CA ALA A 66 10.04 22.76 2.24
C ALA A 66 8.59 22.27 2.18
N ALA A 67 8.34 21.02 1.76
CA ALA A 67 7.01 20.43 1.74
C ALA A 67 6.44 20.27 3.17
N GLU A 68 7.27 19.78 4.10
CA GLU A 68 6.90 19.66 5.52
C GLU A 68 6.60 21.02 6.15
N ALA A 69 7.43 22.03 5.88
CA ALA A 69 7.21 23.40 6.37
C ALA A 69 5.92 24.01 5.78
N ALA A 70 5.66 23.79 4.49
CA ALA A 70 4.43 24.24 3.84
C ALA A 70 3.19 23.58 4.46
N GLU A 71 3.26 22.28 4.77
CA GLU A 71 2.18 21.59 5.50
C GLU A 71 2.03 22.12 6.93
N ALA A 72 3.13 22.33 7.63
CA ALA A 72 3.18 22.90 8.97
C ALA A 72 2.81 24.39 9.02
N ALA A 73 2.67 25.07 7.88
CA ALA A 73 2.13 26.43 7.79
C ALA A 73 0.60 26.45 7.58
N LEU A 74 0.00 25.33 7.17
CA LEU A 74 -1.45 25.29 6.93
C LEU A 74 -2.25 25.40 8.24
N PRO A 75 -3.45 26.01 8.22
CA PRO A 75 -4.37 25.95 9.36
C PRO A 75 -4.73 24.50 9.72
N SER A 76 -4.95 24.20 11.00
CA SER A 76 -5.21 22.83 11.50
C SER A 76 -6.30 22.09 10.71
N ARG A 77 -7.39 22.79 10.34
CA ARG A 77 -8.48 22.23 9.51
C ARG A 77 -8.04 21.80 8.10
N LYS A 78 -7.03 22.44 7.51
CA LYS A 78 -6.48 22.08 6.19
C LYS A 78 -5.42 20.99 6.30
N ARG A 79 -4.65 20.94 7.39
CA ARG A 79 -3.71 19.83 7.65
C ARG A 79 -4.42 18.49 7.80
N THR A 80 -5.52 18.47 8.56
CA THR A 80 -6.33 17.26 8.73
C THR A 80 -6.95 16.83 7.41
N GLU A 81 -7.42 17.77 6.57
CA GLU A 81 -7.93 17.43 5.24
C GLU A 81 -6.86 16.80 4.34
N ILE A 82 -5.65 17.33 4.31
CA ILE A 82 -4.55 16.79 3.50
C ILE A 82 -4.09 15.43 4.03
N GLN A 83 -3.97 15.27 5.34
CA GLN A 83 -3.67 13.97 5.95
C GLN A 83 -4.74 12.93 5.62
N LEU A 84 -6.02 13.28 5.77
CA LEU A 84 -7.12 12.39 5.42
C LEU A 84 -7.06 12.03 3.93
N ARG A 85 -6.83 13.00 3.03
CA ARG A 85 -6.70 12.72 1.59
C ARG A 85 -5.59 11.72 1.30
N ARG A 86 -4.41 11.89 1.89
CA ARG A 86 -3.29 10.93 1.75
C ARG A 86 -3.62 9.55 2.29
N SER A 87 -4.21 9.47 3.49
CA SER A 87 -4.60 8.20 4.10
C SER A 87 -5.67 7.45 3.29
N PHE A 88 -6.55 8.18 2.59
CA PHE A 88 -7.63 7.62 1.79
C PHE A 88 -7.33 7.59 0.28
N GLU A 89 -6.15 8.04 -0.17
CA GLU A 89 -5.74 8.11 -1.59
C GLU A 89 -5.70 6.70 -2.20
N SER A 90 -5.05 5.76 -1.52
CA SER A 90 -4.96 4.34 -1.90
C SER A 90 -6.34 3.67 -1.91
N LEU A 91 -7.18 3.99 -0.94
CA LEU A 91 -8.56 3.47 -0.83
C LEU A 91 -9.48 4.03 -1.92
N ALA A 92 -9.18 5.21 -2.46
CA ALA A 92 -10.00 5.83 -3.51
C ALA A 92 -9.87 5.15 -4.88
N VAL A 93 -8.79 4.40 -5.12
CA VAL A 93 -8.60 3.60 -6.34
C VAL A 93 -9.65 2.48 -6.41
N HIS A 94 -10.07 1.95 -5.27
CA HIS A 94 -11.07 0.87 -5.19
C HIS A 94 -12.53 1.38 -5.16
N LEU A 95 -12.75 2.69 -5.23
CA LEU A 95 -14.11 3.23 -5.30
C LEU A 95 -14.74 2.93 -6.67
N PRO A 96 -15.97 2.36 -6.70
CA PRO A 96 -16.73 2.16 -7.94
C PRO A 96 -16.81 3.45 -8.76
N LYS A 97 -16.83 3.36 -10.10
CA LYS A 97 -16.81 4.53 -11.01
C LYS A 97 -17.87 5.59 -10.67
N ASP A 98 -19.04 5.18 -10.21
CA ASP A 98 -20.11 6.09 -9.78
C ASP A 98 -19.77 6.87 -8.51
N ALA A 99 -19.03 6.25 -7.59
CA ALA A 99 -18.50 6.91 -6.40
C ALA A 99 -17.35 7.86 -6.75
N ARG A 100 -16.62 7.66 -7.85
CA ARG A 100 -15.62 8.64 -8.36
C ARG A 100 -16.28 9.89 -8.95
N ARG A 101 -17.36 9.75 -9.73
CA ARG A 101 -18.13 10.91 -10.24
C ARG A 101 -18.80 11.72 -9.14
N LYS A 102 -19.10 11.07 -8.02
CA LYS A 102 -19.77 11.67 -6.85
C LYS A 102 -18.89 11.71 -5.60
N ARG A 103 -17.56 11.72 -5.77
CA ARG A 103 -16.53 11.56 -4.70
C ARG A 103 -16.79 12.47 -3.50
N LYS A 104 -17.14 13.74 -3.75
CA LYS A 104 -17.47 14.72 -2.70
C LYS A 104 -18.70 14.30 -1.87
N SER A 105 -19.76 13.82 -2.52
CA SER A 105 -20.98 13.37 -1.83
C SER A 105 -20.81 12.01 -1.14
N PHE A 106 -19.99 11.11 -1.69
CA PHE A 106 -19.66 9.83 -1.07
C PHE A 106 -18.86 10.03 0.22
N VAL A 107 -17.80 10.86 0.15
CA VAL A 107 -17.00 11.24 1.32
C VAL A 107 -17.86 11.99 2.34
N GLN A 108 -18.71 12.94 1.93
CA GLN A 108 -19.62 13.63 2.85
C GLN A 108 -20.65 12.70 3.50
N ARG A 109 -21.16 11.70 2.76
CA ARG A 109 -22.10 10.71 3.31
C ARG A 109 -21.39 9.80 4.31
N GLY A 110 -20.17 9.36 4.01
CA GLY A 110 -19.29 8.65 4.93
C GLY A 110 -18.98 9.46 6.19
N GLN A 111 -18.63 10.73 6.04
CA GLN A 111 -18.36 11.64 7.16
C GLN A 111 -19.61 11.87 8.03
N ARG A 112 -20.80 12.03 7.43
CA ARG A 112 -22.06 12.17 8.19
C ARG A 112 -22.42 10.89 8.93
N ALA A 113 -22.21 9.72 8.33
CA ALA A 113 -22.40 8.44 8.99
C ALA A 113 -21.42 8.27 10.16
N TRP A 114 -20.15 8.62 9.94
CA TRP A 114 -19.12 8.63 10.97
C TRP A 114 -19.46 9.57 12.11
N ASN A 115 -19.88 10.81 11.84
CA ASN A 115 -20.27 11.79 12.86
C ASN A 115 -21.55 11.37 13.61
N ARG A 116 -22.45 10.62 12.98
CA ARG A 116 -23.64 10.07 13.62
C ARG A 116 -23.30 8.89 14.54
N ALA A 117 -22.33 8.07 14.14
CA ALA A 117 -21.80 6.98 14.96
C ALA A 117 -20.89 7.48 16.08
N ASN A 118 -20.22 8.62 15.87
CA ASN A 118 -19.30 9.26 16.79
C ASN A 118 -19.75 10.70 17.06
N PRO A 119 -20.86 10.89 17.79
CA PRO A 119 -21.35 12.22 18.10
C PRO A 119 -20.28 12.99 18.87
N THR A 120 -19.79 14.07 18.27
CA THR A 120 -18.96 15.08 18.93
C THR A 120 -19.78 16.36 19.07
N PRO A 121 -19.79 17.02 20.24
CA PRO A 121 -19.02 16.68 21.45
C PRO A 121 -19.56 15.42 22.16
N LEU A 122 -18.67 14.67 22.83
CA LEU A 122 -19.12 13.62 23.74
C LEU A 122 -20.03 14.29 24.77
N THR A 123 -21.24 13.77 24.95
CA THR A 123 -22.06 14.21 26.08
C THR A 123 -21.32 13.86 27.37
N SER A 124 -21.48 14.65 28.42
CA SER A 124 -20.85 14.40 29.74
C SER A 124 -21.16 13.00 30.29
N GLU A 125 -22.28 12.42 29.87
CA GLU A 125 -22.67 11.04 30.18
C GLU A 125 -21.83 10.00 29.43
N LEU A 126 -21.50 10.24 28.16
CA LEU A 126 -20.64 9.38 27.37
C LEU A 126 -19.18 9.44 27.88
N GLU A 127 -18.72 10.62 28.30
CA GLU A 127 -17.41 10.75 28.95
C GLU A 127 -17.35 9.98 30.28
N ARG A 128 -18.37 10.11 31.13
CA ARG A 128 -18.44 9.37 32.40
C ARG A 128 -18.47 7.86 32.18
N THR A 129 -19.26 7.38 31.22
CA THR A 129 -19.36 5.94 30.93
C THR A 129 -18.07 5.37 30.36
N LEU A 130 -17.39 6.08 29.45
CA LEU A 130 -16.08 5.68 28.95
C LEU A 130 -15.00 5.74 30.01
N THR A 131 -15.03 6.73 30.90
CA THR A 131 -14.09 6.84 32.02
C THR A 131 -14.27 5.69 33.01
N VAL A 132 -15.51 5.33 33.34
CA VAL A 132 -15.81 4.15 34.19
C VAL A 132 -15.38 2.85 33.51
N ALA A 133 -15.64 2.70 32.22
CA ALA A 133 -15.22 1.51 31.46
C ALA A 133 -13.69 1.39 31.39
N PHE A 134 -12.98 2.50 31.20
CA PHE A 134 -11.52 2.55 31.21
C PHE A 134 -10.94 2.21 32.59
N MET A 135 -11.48 2.81 33.66
CA MET A 135 -11.07 2.49 35.04
C MET A 135 -11.33 1.02 35.38
N LYS A 136 -12.41 0.42 34.88
CA LYS A 136 -12.71 -1.00 35.10
C LYS A 136 -11.82 -1.95 34.29
N ALA A 137 -11.34 -1.52 33.13
CA ALA A 137 -10.48 -2.33 32.25
C ALA A 137 -8.99 -2.22 32.62
N HIS A 138 -8.57 -1.11 33.22
CA HIS A 138 -7.16 -0.80 33.46
C HIS A 138 -6.81 -0.35 34.88
N GLY A 139 -7.80 -0.19 35.76
CA GLY A 139 -7.59 -0.02 37.19
C GLY A 139 -7.72 -1.39 37.87
N HIS A 140 -6.57 -1.96 38.23
CA HIS A 140 -6.35 -3.15 39.06
C HIS A 140 -7.55 -3.96 39.57
#